data_AF-A0A831PS44-F1
#
_entry.id   AF-A0A831PS44-F1
#
_cell.length_a   1.000
_cell.length_b   1.000
_cell.length_c   1.000
_cell.angle_alpha   90.00
_cell.angle_beta   90.00
_cell.angle_gamma   90.00
#
_symmetry.space_group_name_H-M   'P 1'
#
loop_
_entity.id
_entity.type
_entity.pdbx_description
1 polymer ?
#
loop_
_entity_poly.entity_id
_entity_poly.type
_entity_poly.pdbx_seq_one_letter_code
_entity_poly.pdbx_strand_id
1 'polypeptide(L)'
;MTRGLLLLCAATLAAQSPHTADFRLTVLSTQTADPRGIGEWGFAALVESGGKRILFDTGNRPDTVAINVKELQVDLSNVEDVILSHSHGDHTGGLLTLRKQVMKQNPKALSRLWVAKGFDLPRITGNQNRTPGADLLAAFRATGGEVIVVDNFRALAPGLWLTGPVPRKHPERNWSGSGRLRLPDGATAEDNLPED
;
A
#
# COMPACT_ATOMS: atom_id res chain seq x y z
N MET A 1 32.29 44.74 -21.78
CA MET A 1 32.36 44.44 -20.33
C MET A 1 30.93 44.31 -19.82
N THR A 2 30.41 43.08 -19.73
CA THR A 2 29.02 42.82 -19.35
C THR A 2 29.06 41.98 -18.08
N ARG A 3 28.78 42.61 -16.94
CA ARG A 3 28.73 41.93 -15.63
C ARG A 3 27.37 41.25 -15.50
N GLY A 4 27.34 39.92 -15.67
CA GLY A 4 26.17 39.10 -15.34
C GLY A 4 26.13 38.80 -13.85
N LEU A 5 25.05 39.18 -13.18
CA LEU A 5 24.77 38.84 -11.79
C LEU A 5 24.23 37.39 -11.75
N LEU A 6 25.04 36.45 -11.27
CA LEU A 6 24.60 35.08 -11.01
C LEU A 6 23.85 35.08 -9.67
N LEU A 7 22.53 35.01 -9.68
CA LEU A 7 21.76 34.64 -8.48
C LEU A 7 21.96 33.13 -8.26
N LEU A 8 22.87 32.74 -7.38
CA LEU A 8 22.80 31.42 -6.75
C LEU A 8 21.58 31.43 -5.84
N CYS A 9 20.49 30.81 -6.29
CA CYS A 9 19.43 30.37 -5.41
C CYS A 9 20.02 29.22 -4.58
N ALA A 10 20.62 29.55 -3.44
CA ALA A 10 20.94 28.57 -2.42
C ALA A 10 19.62 28.00 -1.94
N ALA A 11 19.17 26.91 -2.57
CA ALA A 11 18.18 26.04 -1.97
C ALA A 11 18.85 25.52 -0.69
N THR A 12 18.60 26.20 0.42
CA THR A 12 18.83 25.64 1.73
C THR A 12 18.03 24.35 1.73
N LEU A 13 18.70 23.20 1.59
CA LEU A 13 18.22 21.99 2.21
C LEU A 13 18.14 22.35 3.68
N ALA A 14 16.99 22.85 4.11
CA ALA A 14 16.65 22.86 5.50
C ALA A 14 16.81 21.40 5.91
N ALA A 15 17.88 21.14 6.67
CA ALA A 15 18.05 19.87 7.34
C ALA A 15 16.71 19.60 8.02
N GLN A 16 16.04 18.51 7.62
CA GLN A 16 14.84 18.09 8.32
C GLN A 16 15.26 18.02 9.78
N SER A 17 14.63 18.84 10.62
CA SER A 17 14.88 18.79 12.06
C SER A 17 14.77 17.32 12.49
N PRO A 18 15.51 16.87 13.52
CA PRO A 18 15.28 15.55 14.10
C PRO A 18 13.93 15.59 14.80
N HIS A 19 12.86 15.66 14.03
CA HIS A 19 11.52 15.41 14.49
C HIS A 19 11.48 13.90 14.62
N THR A 20 11.86 13.40 15.81
CA THR A 20 11.32 12.16 16.34
C THR A 20 9.81 12.38 16.46
N ALA A 21 9.11 12.33 15.34
CA ALA A 21 7.70 12.09 15.34
C ALA A 21 7.52 10.79 16.12
N ASP A 22 6.63 10.78 17.13
CA ASP A 22 6.31 9.55 17.85
C ASP A 22 5.84 8.51 16.83
N PHE A 23 6.72 7.54 16.55
CA PHE A 23 6.49 6.49 15.59
C PHE A 23 5.98 5.26 16.33
N ARG A 24 4.84 4.74 15.91
CA ARG A 24 4.29 3.48 16.40
C ARG A 24 3.86 2.62 15.23
N LEU A 25 4.23 1.35 15.28
CA LEU A 25 3.76 0.32 14.36
C LEU A 25 3.10 -0.79 15.16
N THR A 26 1.84 -1.05 14.87
CA THR A 26 1.06 -2.14 15.47
C THR A 26 0.77 -3.17 14.40
N VAL A 27 1.33 -4.38 14.53
CA VAL A 27 1.06 -5.48 13.61
C VAL A 27 -0.36 -6.00 13.87
N LEU A 28 -1.18 -6.00 12.83
CA LEU A 28 -2.59 -6.42 12.86
C LEU A 28 -2.81 -7.78 12.21
N SER A 29 -1.90 -8.23 11.34
CA SER A 29 -1.89 -9.57 10.75
C SER A 29 -0.47 -9.97 10.37
N THR A 30 -0.10 -11.21 10.68
CA THR A 30 1.17 -11.87 10.34
C THR A 30 1.00 -13.39 10.53
N GLN A 31 2.00 -14.19 10.17
CA GLN A 31 1.95 -15.66 10.18
C GLN A 31 1.62 -16.26 11.55
N THR A 32 2.00 -15.56 12.62
CA THR A 32 1.82 -16.00 14.00
C THR A 32 1.12 -14.94 14.83
N ALA A 33 0.30 -15.36 15.80
CA ALA A 33 -0.33 -14.45 16.74
C ALA A 33 -0.26 -15.00 18.16
N ASP A 34 -0.35 -14.10 19.14
CA ASP A 34 -0.64 -14.47 20.52
C ASP A 34 -2.00 -15.19 20.60
N PRO A 35 -2.27 -15.97 21.67
CA PRO A 35 -3.47 -16.82 21.77
C PRO A 35 -4.83 -16.10 21.61
N ARG A 36 -4.85 -14.78 21.77
CA ARG A 36 -6.07 -13.95 21.58
C ARG A 36 -6.28 -13.51 20.14
N GLY A 37 -5.21 -13.42 19.35
CA GLY A 37 -5.27 -13.02 17.94
C GLY A 37 -5.34 -14.22 16.99
N ILE A 38 -5.55 -13.90 15.72
CA ILE A 38 -5.53 -14.87 14.62
C ILE A 38 -4.31 -14.61 13.76
N GLY A 39 -3.46 -15.62 13.63
CA GLY A 39 -2.37 -15.64 12.65
C GLY A 39 -2.86 -16.14 11.29
N GLU A 40 -2.28 -15.62 10.22
CA GLU A 40 -2.52 -16.06 8.85
C GLU A 40 -1.28 -15.83 7.98
N TRP A 41 -1.15 -16.56 6.87
CA TRP A 41 -0.25 -16.12 5.83
C TRP A 41 -0.83 -14.86 5.19
N GLY A 42 -0.33 -13.71 5.63
CA GLY A 42 -0.66 -12.37 5.16
C GLY A 42 -0.03 -11.30 6.04
N PHE A 43 -0.21 -10.04 5.68
CA PHE A 43 0.34 -8.92 6.43
C PHE A 43 -0.65 -7.77 6.55
N ALA A 44 -0.68 -7.14 7.71
CA ALA A 44 -1.30 -5.84 7.92
C ALA A 44 -0.68 -5.15 9.14
N ALA A 45 -0.51 -3.84 9.08
CA ALA A 45 -0.05 -3.04 10.21
C ALA A 45 -0.70 -1.66 10.24
N LEU A 46 -0.96 -1.16 11.43
CA LEU A 46 -1.27 0.25 11.64
C LEU A 46 0.04 1.01 11.88
N VAL A 47 0.31 2.00 11.04
CA VAL A 47 1.48 2.88 11.15
C VAL A 47 1.03 4.27 11.62
N GLU A 48 1.67 4.78 12.66
CA GLU A 48 1.35 6.07 13.27
C GLU A 48 2.62 6.89 13.39
N SER A 49 2.62 8.11 12.84
CA SER A 49 3.76 9.04 12.91
C SER A 49 3.28 10.47 12.73
N GLY A 50 3.69 11.37 13.63
CA GLY A 50 3.46 12.81 13.48
C GLY A 50 1.97 13.18 13.39
N GLY A 51 1.12 12.47 14.14
CA GLY A 51 -0.34 12.62 14.13
C GLY A 51 -1.05 11.96 12.94
N LYS A 52 -0.31 11.38 11.98
CA LYS A 52 -0.85 10.60 10.87
C LYS A 52 -1.05 9.15 11.32
N ARG A 53 -2.17 8.53 10.91
CA ARG A 53 -2.43 7.09 11.04
C ARG A 53 -2.70 6.50 9.66
N ILE A 54 -2.07 5.38 9.34
CA ILE A 54 -2.17 4.73 8.04
C ILE A 54 -2.32 3.22 8.25
N LEU A 55 -3.27 2.61 7.58
CA LEU A 55 -3.34 1.15 7.49
C LEU A 55 -2.45 0.69 6.33
N PHE A 56 -1.44 -0.11 6.60
CA PHE A 56 -0.56 -0.72 5.61
C PHE A 56 -0.93 -2.19 5.44
N ASP A 57 -1.34 -2.58 4.25
CA ASP A 57 -1.93 -3.89 3.91
C ASP A 57 -3.14 -4.28 4.78
N THR A 58 -3.81 -5.36 4.41
CA THR A 58 -5.12 -5.75 4.96
C THR A 58 -5.27 -7.25 5.20
N GLY A 59 -4.17 -7.99 5.19
CA GLY A 59 -4.16 -9.43 5.42
C GLY A 59 -4.80 -10.23 4.29
N ASN A 60 -4.98 -11.52 4.54
CA ASN A 60 -5.40 -12.51 3.55
C ASN A 60 -6.88 -12.82 3.63
N ARG A 61 -7.35 -13.17 4.83
CA ARG A 61 -8.74 -13.52 5.02
C ARG A 61 -9.57 -12.26 5.21
N PRO A 62 -10.83 -12.25 4.75
CA PRO A 62 -11.71 -11.09 4.88
C PRO A 62 -11.81 -10.52 6.30
N ASP A 63 -11.74 -11.37 7.33
CA ASP A 63 -12.08 -11.01 8.71
C ASP A 63 -10.89 -11.01 9.69
N THR A 64 -9.70 -11.50 9.33
CA THR A 64 -8.57 -11.65 10.30
C THR A 64 -8.22 -10.32 10.94
N VAL A 65 -7.96 -9.29 10.15
CA VAL A 65 -7.65 -7.95 10.66
C VAL A 65 -8.84 -7.37 11.44
N ALA A 66 -10.07 -7.58 10.98
CA ALA A 66 -11.28 -7.09 11.65
C ALA A 66 -11.50 -7.72 13.04
N ILE A 67 -11.04 -8.96 13.24
CA ILE A 67 -11.04 -9.64 14.54
C ILE A 67 -9.88 -9.10 15.39
N ASN A 68 -8.66 -9.08 14.85
CA ASN A 68 -7.46 -8.68 15.59
C ASN A 68 -7.53 -7.23 16.10
N VAL A 69 -8.12 -6.30 15.34
CA VAL A 69 -8.27 -4.91 15.82
C VAL A 69 -9.21 -4.80 17.03
N LYS A 70 -10.18 -5.69 17.19
CA LYS A 70 -11.06 -5.72 18.37
C LYS A 70 -10.29 -6.22 19.59
N GLU A 71 -9.54 -7.30 19.44
CA GLU A 71 -8.70 -7.88 20.50
C GLU A 71 -7.60 -6.92 20.97
N LEU A 72 -7.04 -6.15 20.04
CA LEU A 72 -6.02 -5.14 20.30
C LEU A 72 -6.60 -3.78 20.71
N GLN A 73 -7.93 -3.62 20.75
CA GLN A 73 -8.62 -2.36 21.03
C GLN A 73 -8.16 -1.20 20.10
N VAL A 74 -7.88 -1.52 18.85
CA VAL A 74 -7.48 -0.57 17.81
C VAL A 74 -8.71 -0.07 17.06
N ASP A 75 -8.92 1.24 17.08
CA ASP A 75 -9.94 1.89 16.26
C ASP A 75 -9.35 2.31 14.91
N LEU A 76 -9.96 1.81 13.83
CA LEU A 76 -9.66 2.15 12.43
C LEU A 76 -10.63 3.19 11.84
N SER A 77 -11.69 3.59 12.55
CA SER A 77 -12.71 4.53 12.05
C SER A 77 -12.17 5.96 11.84
N ASN A 78 -11.03 6.28 12.42
CA ASN A 78 -10.31 7.55 12.29
C ASN A 78 -9.00 7.41 11.45
N VAL A 79 -8.85 6.31 10.72
CA VAL A 79 -7.77 6.11 9.74
C VAL A 79 -8.36 6.34 8.35
N GLU A 80 -7.90 7.36 7.62
CA GLU A 80 -8.43 7.64 6.28
C GLU A 80 -7.66 6.94 5.16
N ASP A 81 -6.34 6.82 5.31
CA ASP A 81 -5.42 6.32 4.29
C ASP A 81 -5.10 4.83 4.50
N VAL A 82 -5.22 4.05 3.41
CA VAL A 82 -4.77 2.66 3.30
C VAL A 82 -3.69 2.59 2.23
N ILE A 83 -2.56 1.97 2.52
CA ILE A 83 -1.52 1.67 1.53
C ILE A 83 -1.52 0.17 1.30
N LEU A 84 -1.61 -0.27 0.04
CA LEU A 84 -1.33 -1.66 -0.32
C LEU A 84 0.05 -1.73 -0.96
N SER A 85 0.87 -2.65 -0.45
CA SER A 85 2.20 -2.91 -0.97
C SER A 85 2.16 -3.46 -2.39
N HIS A 86 1.29 -4.44 -2.64
CA HIS A 86 1.09 -5.10 -3.94
C HIS A 86 -0.25 -5.84 -4.01
N SER A 87 -0.53 -6.49 -5.16
CA SER A 87 -1.88 -6.97 -5.50
C SER A 87 -2.24 -8.39 -5.04
N HIS A 88 -1.38 -9.04 -4.25
CA HIS A 88 -1.64 -10.42 -3.80
C HIS A 88 -2.74 -10.50 -2.75
N GLY A 89 -3.42 -11.65 -2.72
CA GLY A 89 -4.56 -11.89 -1.83
C GLY A 89 -4.20 -11.75 -0.36
N ASP A 90 -2.98 -12.13 0.02
CA ASP A 90 -2.49 -12.12 1.39
C ASP A 90 -2.17 -10.73 1.95
N HIS A 91 -2.29 -9.70 1.12
CA HIS A 91 -2.17 -8.29 1.48
C HIS A 91 -3.47 -7.51 1.27
N THR A 92 -4.37 -8.02 0.41
CA THR A 92 -5.54 -7.27 -0.07
C THR A 92 -6.88 -7.83 0.40
N GLY A 93 -6.89 -9.03 0.97
CA GLY A 93 -8.10 -9.80 1.22
C GLY A 93 -9.06 -9.19 2.24
N GLY A 94 -8.54 -8.45 3.23
CA GLY A 94 -9.36 -7.77 4.24
C GLY A 94 -9.92 -6.41 3.82
N LEU A 95 -9.42 -5.79 2.73
CA LEU A 95 -9.68 -4.39 2.41
C LEU A 95 -11.18 -4.04 2.35
N LEU A 96 -11.95 -4.79 1.55
CA LEU A 96 -13.37 -4.47 1.34
C LEU A 96 -14.20 -4.71 2.59
N THR A 97 -13.88 -5.74 3.38
CA THR A 97 -14.56 -6.02 4.64
C THR A 97 -14.31 -4.90 5.65
N LEU A 98 -13.04 -4.53 5.85
CA LEU A 98 -12.66 -3.46 6.76
C LEU A 98 -13.35 -2.15 6.35
N ARG A 99 -13.21 -1.73 5.10
CA ARG A 99 -13.85 -0.50 4.57
C ARG A 99 -15.35 -0.50 4.82
N LYS A 100 -16.07 -1.56 4.44
CA LYS A 100 -17.53 -1.67 4.64
C LYS A 100 -17.94 -1.64 6.11
N GLN A 101 -17.11 -2.16 7.02
CA GLN A 101 -17.39 -2.12 8.45
C GLN A 101 -17.20 -0.72 9.03
N VAL A 102 -16.03 -0.12 8.81
CA VAL A 102 -15.68 1.18 9.44
C VAL A 102 -16.39 2.36 8.80
N MET A 103 -16.77 2.27 7.51
CA MET A 103 -17.48 3.36 6.83
C MET A 103 -18.88 3.62 7.40
N LYS A 104 -19.45 2.66 8.14
CA LYS A 104 -20.71 2.83 8.88
C LYS A 104 -20.59 3.82 10.04
N GLN A 105 -19.39 3.94 10.60
CA GLN A 105 -19.10 4.86 11.72
C GLN A 105 -18.56 6.19 11.21
N ASN A 106 -17.65 6.15 10.23
CA ASN A 106 -17.10 7.33 9.59
C ASN A 106 -16.93 7.07 8.08
N PRO A 107 -17.68 7.75 7.19
CA PRO A 107 -17.58 7.57 5.75
C PRO A 107 -16.18 7.83 5.16
N LYS A 108 -15.29 8.56 5.86
CA LYS A 108 -13.90 8.79 5.45
C LYS A 108 -12.93 7.67 5.88
N ALA A 109 -13.34 6.77 6.77
CA ALA A 109 -12.48 5.72 7.28
C ALA A 109 -12.06 4.76 6.16
N LEU A 110 -10.76 4.62 5.91
CA LEU A 110 -10.16 3.79 4.87
C LEU A 110 -10.66 4.17 3.47
N SER A 111 -11.04 5.44 3.24
CA SER A 111 -11.59 5.89 1.96
C SER A 111 -10.54 6.28 0.94
N ARG A 112 -9.26 6.35 1.31
CA ARG A 112 -8.15 6.74 0.41
C ARG A 112 -7.18 5.57 0.26
N LEU A 113 -7.25 4.87 -0.86
CA LEU A 113 -6.40 3.73 -1.16
C LEU A 113 -5.20 4.15 -2.01
N TRP A 114 -4.00 3.94 -1.50
CA TRP A 114 -2.73 4.23 -2.15
C TRP A 114 -2.14 2.94 -2.69
N VAL A 115 -1.81 2.94 -3.98
CA VAL A 115 -1.18 1.80 -4.67
C VAL A 115 -0.06 2.26 -5.58
N ALA A 116 0.91 1.40 -5.83
CA ALA A 116 1.98 1.69 -6.79
C ALA A 116 1.47 1.65 -8.25
N LYS A 117 2.09 2.43 -9.13
CA LYS A 117 1.87 2.31 -10.58
C LYS A 117 2.15 0.88 -11.04
N GLY A 118 1.19 0.28 -11.73
CA GLY A 118 1.27 -1.10 -12.20
C GLY A 118 0.55 -2.13 -11.32
N PHE A 119 -0.04 -1.70 -10.20
CA PHE A 119 -0.84 -2.57 -9.31
C PHE A 119 -2.00 -3.28 -10.02
N ASP A 120 -2.56 -2.68 -11.07
CA ASP A 120 -3.71 -3.18 -11.84
C ASP A 120 -3.32 -3.96 -13.10
N LEU A 121 -2.03 -4.22 -13.34
CA LEU A 121 -1.58 -4.93 -14.53
C LEU A 121 -2.13 -6.37 -14.58
N PRO A 122 -2.79 -6.78 -15.68
CA PRO A 122 -3.30 -8.13 -15.82
C PRO A 122 -2.19 -9.19 -15.76
N ARG A 123 -2.50 -10.28 -15.06
CA ARG A 123 -1.65 -11.47 -14.90
C ARG A 123 -2.16 -12.58 -15.79
N ILE A 124 -1.28 -13.15 -16.60
CA ILE A 124 -1.58 -14.28 -17.47
C ILE A 124 -0.92 -15.52 -16.87
N THR A 125 -1.72 -16.54 -16.59
CA THR A 125 -1.25 -17.84 -16.11
C THR A 125 -1.89 -18.92 -16.98
N GLY A 126 -1.08 -19.63 -17.77
CA GLY A 126 -1.60 -20.50 -18.83
C GLY A 126 -2.48 -19.72 -19.81
N ASN A 127 -3.73 -20.16 -20.00
CA ASN A 127 -4.71 -19.50 -20.86
C ASN A 127 -5.62 -18.49 -20.11
N GLN A 128 -5.42 -18.31 -18.80
CA GLN A 128 -6.25 -17.43 -17.99
C GLN A 128 -5.63 -16.03 -17.92
N ASN A 129 -6.48 -15.01 -18.09
CA ASN A 129 -6.14 -13.62 -17.82
C ASN A 129 -6.84 -13.22 -16.52
N ARG A 130 -6.07 -12.92 -15.47
CA ARG A 130 -6.57 -12.53 -14.16
C ARG A 130 -6.24 -11.07 -13.91
N THR A 131 -7.15 -10.36 -13.27
CA THR A 131 -7.02 -8.92 -12.99
C THR A 131 -7.22 -8.59 -11.51
N PRO A 132 -6.58 -9.32 -10.57
CA PRO A 132 -6.88 -9.19 -9.14
C PRO A 132 -6.75 -7.75 -8.63
N GLY A 133 -5.70 -7.03 -9.05
CA GLY A 133 -5.54 -5.62 -8.74
C GLY A 133 -6.65 -4.75 -9.33
N ALA A 134 -6.93 -4.86 -10.63
CA ALA A 134 -7.96 -4.02 -11.27
C ALA A 134 -9.37 -4.28 -10.71
N ASP A 135 -9.71 -5.56 -10.47
CA ASP A 135 -10.99 -5.97 -9.89
C ASP A 135 -11.15 -5.42 -8.47
N LEU A 136 -10.09 -5.49 -7.66
CA LEU A 136 -10.06 -4.90 -6.32
C LEU A 136 -10.24 -3.38 -6.35
N LEU A 137 -9.52 -2.68 -7.24
CA LEU A 137 -9.63 -1.22 -7.37
C LEU A 137 -11.05 -0.81 -7.81
N ALA A 138 -11.68 -1.56 -8.72
CA ALA A 138 -13.06 -1.33 -9.13
C ALA A 138 -14.04 -1.53 -7.96
N ALA A 139 -13.90 -2.64 -7.22
CA ALA A 139 -14.72 -2.94 -6.05
C ALA A 139 -14.53 -1.91 -4.92
N PHE A 140 -13.31 -1.42 -4.72
CA PHE A 140 -13.02 -0.38 -3.72
C PHE A 140 -13.66 0.96 -4.11
N ARG A 141 -13.54 1.38 -5.38
CA ARG A 141 -14.22 2.60 -5.90
C ARG A 141 -15.73 2.52 -5.74
N ALA A 142 -16.32 1.33 -5.89
CA ALA A 142 -17.76 1.13 -5.65
C ALA A 142 -18.18 1.39 -4.19
N THR A 143 -17.25 1.45 -3.24
CA THR A 143 -17.50 1.89 -1.84
C THR A 143 -17.47 3.42 -1.66
N GLY A 144 -17.28 4.18 -2.75
CA GLY A 144 -17.02 5.62 -2.72
C GLY A 144 -15.57 5.97 -2.34
N GLY A 145 -14.66 5.00 -2.38
CA GLY A 145 -13.25 5.20 -2.09
C GLY A 145 -12.48 5.85 -3.26
N GLU A 146 -11.51 6.70 -2.91
CA GLU A 146 -10.56 7.31 -3.82
C GLU A 146 -9.33 6.41 -3.97
N VAL A 147 -8.91 6.14 -5.21
CA VAL A 147 -7.66 5.41 -5.49
C VAL A 147 -6.60 6.41 -5.93
N ILE A 148 -5.47 6.41 -5.24
CA ILE A 148 -4.32 7.28 -5.46
C ILE A 148 -3.16 6.40 -5.94
N VAL A 149 -2.76 6.60 -7.19
CA VAL A 149 -1.63 5.88 -7.78
C VAL A 149 -0.34 6.66 -7.53
N VAL A 150 0.68 5.96 -7.05
CA VAL A 150 2.00 6.51 -6.74
C VAL A 150 3.04 5.92 -7.68
N ASP A 151 3.79 6.77 -8.37
CA ASP A 151 4.82 6.36 -9.32
C ASP A 151 6.24 6.82 -8.94
N ASN A 152 6.37 7.51 -7.80
CA ASN A 152 7.64 8.03 -7.30
C ASN A 152 7.63 8.14 -5.76
N PHE A 153 8.79 8.47 -5.20
CA PHE A 153 8.95 8.75 -3.78
C PHE A 153 8.02 9.87 -3.30
N ARG A 154 7.38 9.67 -2.14
CA ARG A 154 6.40 10.62 -1.57
C ARG A 154 6.49 10.67 -0.06
N ALA A 155 6.66 11.87 0.50
CA ALA A 155 6.47 12.10 1.93
C ALA A 155 4.98 12.08 2.28
N LEU A 156 4.61 11.36 3.34
CA LEU A 156 3.23 11.25 3.83
C LEU A 156 3.01 12.04 5.13
N ALA A 157 4.04 12.08 5.98
CA ALA A 157 4.10 12.83 7.24
C ALA A 157 5.58 13.02 7.63
N PRO A 158 5.91 13.86 8.63
CA PRO A 158 7.26 13.89 9.19
C PRO A 158 7.70 12.47 9.61
N GLY A 159 8.88 12.04 9.13
CA GLY A 159 9.41 10.70 9.42
C GLY A 159 8.76 9.55 8.64
N LEU A 160 7.80 9.82 7.74
CA LEU A 160 7.05 8.79 7.02
C LEU A 160 7.05 9.04 5.52
N TRP A 161 7.64 8.11 4.77
CA TRP A 161 7.76 8.18 3.31
C TRP A 161 7.30 6.88 2.66
N LEU A 162 6.74 7.02 1.46
CA LEU A 162 6.43 5.94 0.54
C LEU A 162 7.43 5.99 -0.60
N THR A 163 8.05 4.87 -0.94
CA THR A 163 9.10 4.83 -1.98
C THR A 163 8.53 4.92 -3.40
N GLY A 164 7.28 4.51 -3.60
CA GLY A 164 6.74 4.21 -4.92
C GLY A 164 7.44 2.98 -5.53
N PRO A 165 7.28 2.74 -6.85
CA PRO A 165 8.01 1.70 -7.57
C PRO A 165 9.52 1.90 -7.43
N VAL A 166 10.24 0.87 -6.96
CA VAL A 166 11.69 0.92 -6.77
C VAL A 166 12.37 0.39 -8.05
N PRO A 167 13.20 1.21 -8.74
CA PRO A 167 13.90 0.75 -9.94
C PRO A 167 14.90 -0.37 -9.63
N ARG A 168 14.80 -1.49 -10.34
CA ARG A 168 15.76 -2.60 -10.26
C ARG A 168 16.91 -2.33 -11.24
N LYS A 169 18.10 -2.05 -10.71
CA LYS A 169 19.32 -1.85 -11.52
C LYS A 169 20.00 -3.17 -11.90
N HIS A 170 19.73 -4.23 -11.15
CA HIS A 170 20.27 -5.56 -11.36
C HIS A 170 19.19 -6.47 -11.98
N PRO A 171 19.58 -7.48 -12.78
CA PRO A 171 18.66 -8.40 -13.46
C PRO A 171 18.12 -9.46 -12.50
N GLU A 172 17.59 -9.02 -11.35
CA GLU A 172 16.85 -9.87 -10.44
C GLU A 172 15.57 -10.32 -11.16
N ARG A 173 15.33 -11.62 -11.15
CA ARG A 173 14.17 -12.24 -11.80
C ARG A 173 13.39 -13.03 -10.77
N ASN A 174 12.07 -12.87 -10.79
CA ASN A 174 11.19 -13.78 -10.08
C ASN A 174 11.04 -15.03 -10.94
N TRP A 175 11.28 -16.21 -10.36
CA TRP A 175 11.04 -17.47 -11.04
C TRP A 175 9.55 -17.82 -10.99
N SER A 176 8.72 -17.07 -11.72
CA SER A 176 7.28 -17.33 -11.83
C SER A 176 6.97 -18.62 -12.63
N GLY A 177 7.98 -19.16 -13.33
CA GLY A 177 7.91 -20.38 -14.14
C GLY A 177 7.18 -20.18 -15.47
N SER A 178 5.94 -19.64 -15.43
CA SER A 178 5.08 -19.43 -16.61
C SER A 178 4.24 -18.14 -16.57
N GLY A 179 4.37 -17.35 -15.50
CA GLY A 179 3.61 -16.10 -15.34
C GLY A 179 4.01 -15.07 -16.40
N ARG A 180 3.00 -14.41 -16.99
CA ARG A 180 3.24 -13.27 -17.89
C ARG A 180 2.38 -12.07 -17.48
N LEU A 181 2.90 -10.87 -17.67
CA LEU A 181 2.14 -9.63 -17.58
C LEU A 181 1.52 -9.30 -18.93
N ARG A 182 0.35 -8.66 -18.91
CA ARG A 182 -0.13 -7.90 -20.06
C ARG A 182 0.18 -6.43 -19.85
N LEU A 183 0.98 -5.87 -20.75
CA LEU A 183 1.36 -4.46 -20.71
C LEU A 183 0.24 -3.59 -21.32
N PRO A 184 0.22 -2.27 -21.02
CA PRO A 184 -0.81 -1.36 -21.54
C PRO A 184 -0.91 -1.30 -23.07
N ASP A 185 0.18 -1.58 -23.79
CA ASP A 185 0.23 -1.65 -25.25
C ASP A 185 -0.29 -3.00 -25.82
N GLY A 186 -0.74 -3.91 -24.96
CA GLY A 186 -1.22 -5.23 -25.32
C GLY A 186 -0.12 -6.28 -25.47
N ALA A 187 1.16 -5.89 -25.38
CA ALA A 187 2.26 -6.83 -25.38
C ALA A 187 2.25 -7.72 -24.12
N THR A 188 2.93 -8.85 -24.18
CA THR A 188 3.12 -9.70 -23.01
C THR A 188 4.59 -9.75 -22.61
N ALA A 189 4.87 -9.60 -21.33
CA ALA A 189 6.20 -9.69 -20.75
C ALA A 189 6.25 -10.84 -19.74
N GLU A 190 7.44 -11.37 -19.47
CA GLU A 190 7.65 -12.26 -18.33
C GLU A 190 7.21 -11.55 -17.04
N ASP A 191 6.48 -12.24 -16.17
CA ASP A 191 6.10 -11.70 -14.89
C ASP A 191 7.30 -11.68 -13.94
N ASN A 192 7.99 -10.54 -13.96
CA ASN A 192 9.05 -10.16 -13.04
C ASN A 192 8.62 -8.97 -12.17
N LEU A 193 7.32 -8.70 -12.01
CA LEU A 193 6.91 -7.67 -11.05
C LEU A 193 7.26 -8.20 -9.65
N PRO A 194 8.10 -7.48 -8.89
CA PRO A 194 8.44 -7.91 -7.55
C PRO A 194 7.33 -7.52 -6.60
N GLU A 195 6.46 -8.48 -6.34
CA GLU A 195 5.35 -8.33 -5.41
C GLU A 195 5.69 -8.93 -4.03
N ASP A 196 6.74 -9.76 -3.92
CA ASP A 196 7.23 -10.36 -2.66
C ASP A 196 8.55 -9.72 -2.18
#